data_AF-A0A958LHW1-F1
#
_entry.id   AF-A0A958LHW1-F1
#
_cell.length_a   1.000
_cell.length_b   1.000
_cell.length_c   1.000
_cell.angle_alpha   90.00
_cell.angle_beta   90.00
_cell.angle_gamma   90.00
#
_symmetry.space_group_name_H-M   'P 1'
#
loop_
_entity.id
_entity.type
_entity.pdbx_description
1 polymer ?
#
loop_
_entity_poly.entity_id
_entity_poly.type
_entity_poly.pdbx_seq_one_letter_code
_entity_poly.pdbx_strand_id
1 'polypeptide(L)'
;MSVAAGADRSKNYLNHEKGLWSWLTTLDHKRIGILYMITVLTFFLVGGIFAMLIRLELFSSGKDIIDAGAYNQMMTLHGAIMVFMVIIPGIPAFLGNFILPIHLGAKDVAFPRVNLMSWYCLVIGAVVSLTALLKW
;
A
#
# COMPACT_ATOMS: atom_id res chain seq x y z
N MET A 1 -21.89 42.84 -27.35
CA MET A 1 -21.56 42.64 -25.93
C MET A 1 -21.30 41.13 -25.75
N SER A 2 -20.10 40.63 -26.04
CA SER A 2 -18.96 40.48 -25.10
C SER A 2 -19.42 39.74 -23.83
N VAL A 3 -18.94 38.57 -23.39
CA VAL A 3 -17.63 37.90 -23.48
C VAL A 3 -17.83 36.40 -23.19
N ALA A 4 -16.92 35.59 -23.74
CA ALA A 4 -16.59 34.20 -23.41
C ALA A 4 -16.99 33.65 -22.01
N ALA A 5 -17.61 32.47 -22.01
CA ALA A 5 -17.45 31.46 -20.97
C ALA A 5 -16.74 30.24 -21.57
N GLY A 6 -15.50 30.48 -22.02
CA GLY A 6 -14.57 29.42 -22.37
C GLY A 6 -14.05 28.73 -21.11
N ALA A 7 -14.07 27.40 -21.15
CA ALA A 7 -13.17 26.49 -20.43
C ALA A 7 -12.98 26.70 -18.91
N ASP A 8 -13.78 26.02 -18.09
CA ASP A 8 -13.26 25.40 -16.87
C ASP A 8 -13.95 24.06 -16.58
N ARG A 9 -13.61 23.03 -17.36
CA ARG A 9 -14.18 21.68 -17.22
C ARG A 9 -13.17 20.62 -16.75
N SER A 10 -12.02 20.98 -16.17
CA SER A 10 -10.98 19.96 -15.93
C SER A 10 -9.95 20.30 -14.85
N LYS A 11 -10.38 20.57 -13.62
CA LYS A 11 -9.49 20.53 -12.44
C LYS A 11 -9.95 19.44 -11.48
N ASN A 12 -9.68 18.19 -11.86
CA ASN A 12 -9.87 17.02 -10.99
C ASN A 12 -8.70 16.88 -10.00
N TYR A 13 -8.92 16.22 -8.87
CA TYR A 13 -7.87 15.82 -7.91
C TYR A 13 -6.77 14.95 -8.55
N LEU A 14 -6.93 14.49 -9.78
CA LEU A 14 -5.89 13.81 -10.56
C LEU A 14 -4.96 14.79 -11.31
N ASN A 15 -5.39 16.05 -11.49
CA ASN A 15 -4.79 16.97 -12.45
C ASN A 15 -4.44 18.36 -11.88
N HIS A 16 -4.70 18.61 -10.59
CA HIS A 16 -4.48 19.93 -10.01
C HIS A 16 -3.01 20.25 -9.77
N GLU A 17 -2.18 19.23 -9.48
CA GLU A 17 -0.74 19.43 -9.23
C GLU A 17 0.09 18.25 -9.73
N LYS A 18 0.99 18.54 -10.67
CA LYS A 18 1.90 17.56 -11.27
C LYS A 18 3.19 17.52 -10.43
N GLY A 19 3.28 16.56 -9.52
CA GLY A 19 4.53 16.29 -8.80
C GLY A 19 4.40 15.19 -7.76
N LEU A 20 5.42 14.32 -7.66
CA LEU A 20 5.54 13.32 -6.59
C LEU A 20 5.46 13.98 -5.20
N TRP A 21 6.02 15.19 -5.07
CA TRP A 21 5.92 16.00 -3.85
C TRP A 21 4.49 16.39 -3.47
N SER A 22 3.62 16.74 -4.44
CA SER A 22 2.20 17.08 -4.17
C SER A 22 1.38 15.85 -3.77
N TRP A 23 1.79 14.67 -4.24
CA TRP A 23 1.21 13.39 -3.82
C TRP A 23 1.71 12.96 -2.43
N LEU A 24 2.99 13.18 -2.12
CA LEU A 24 3.59 12.88 -0.82
C LEU A 24 3.10 13.80 0.31
N THR A 25 2.71 15.05 0.03
CA THR A 25 2.21 16.01 1.02
C THR A 25 0.68 16.21 0.98
N THR A 26 -0.03 15.31 0.30
CA THR A 26 -1.46 15.48 0.03
C THR A 26 -2.32 15.24 1.26
N LEU A 27 -3.35 16.05 1.46
CA LEU A 27 -4.30 15.88 2.58
C LEU A 27 -5.61 15.18 2.17
N ASP A 28 -5.83 15.00 0.87
CA ASP A 28 -7.05 14.35 0.37
C ASP A 28 -7.12 12.86 0.73
N HIS A 29 -8.12 12.46 1.52
CA HIS A 29 -8.36 11.06 1.90
C HIS A 29 -8.42 10.09 0.71
N LYS A 30 -8.94 10.52 -0.45
CA LYS A 30 -8.99 9.74 -1.69
C LYS A 30 -7.59 9.41 -2.22
N ARG A 31 -6.70 10.41 -2.27
CA ARG A 31 -5.33 10.21 -2.76
C ARG A 31 -4.52 9.36 -1.77
N ILE A 32 -4.70 9.58 -0.46
CA ILE A 32 -4.07 8.77 0.59
C ILE A 32 -4.53 7.30 0.49
N GLY A 33 -5.82 7.05 0.27
CA GLY A 33 -6.32 5.69 0.02
C GLY A 33 -5.67 5.00 -1.18
N ILE A 34 -5.39 5.73 -2.26
CA ILE A 34 -4.68 5.18 -3.45
C ILE A 34 -3.24 4.83 -3.09
N LEU A 35 -2.55 5.69 -2.34
CA LEU A 35 -1.20 5.43 -1.87
C LEU A 35 -1.14 4.15 -1.02
N TYR A 36 -2.08 3.97 -0.09
CA TYR A 36 -2.22 2.72 0.66
C TYR A 36 -2.45 1.52 -0.24
N MET A 37 -3.34 1.62 -1.22
CA MET A 37 -3.63 0.53 -2.15
C MET A 37 -2.39 0.12 -2.95
N ILE A 38 -1.63 1.08 -3.48
CA ILE A 38 -0.39 0.82 -4.23
C ILE A 38 0.65 0.15 -3.33
N THR A 39 0.84 0.64 -2.10
CA THR A 39 1.79 0.05 -1.16
C THR A 39 1.41 -1.39 -0.82
N VAL A 40 0.14 -1.63 -0.48
CA VAL A 40 -0.38 -2.96 -0.14
C VAL A 40 -0.26 -3.93 -1.32
N LEU A 41 -0.58 -3.50 -2.55
CA LEU A 41 -0.39 -4.31 -3.76
C LEU A 41 1.07 -4.68 -4.00
N THR A 42 1.98 -3.74 -3.76
CA THR A 42 3.43 -3.99 -3.91
C THR A 42 3.89 -5.06 -2.92
N PHE A 43 3.51 -4.95 -1.64
CA PHE A 43 3.85 -5.97 -0.63
C PHE A 43 3.13 -7.29 -0.84
N PHE A 44 1.91 -7.26 -1.40
CA PHE A 44 1.18 -8.46 -1.79
C PHE A 44 1.92 -9.23 -2.89
N LEU A 45 2.48 -8.54 -3.89
CA LEU A 45 3.30 -9.19 -4.91
C LEU A 45 4.57 -9.80 -4.32
N VAL A 46 5.26 -9.08 -3.43
CA VAL A 46 6.46 -9.59 -2.73
C VAL A 46 6.12 -10.84 -1.89
N GLY A 47 5.06 -10.76 -1.09
CA GLY A 47 4.55 -11.90 -0.31
C GLY A 47 4.13 -13.07 -1.21
N GLY A 48 3.47 -12.77 -2.33
CA GLY A 48 3.05 -13.75 -3.32
C GLY A 48 4.22 -14.48 -3.98
N ILE A 49 5.33 -13.80 -4.25
CA ILE A 49 6.56 -14.43 -4.75
C ILE A 49 7.11 -15.41 -3.72
N PHE A 50 7.19 -15.05 -2.43
CA PHE A 50 7.60 -15.99 -1.38
C PHE A 50 6.67 -17.20 -1.29
N ALA A 51 5.35 -17.00 -1.40
CA ALA A 51 4.39 -18.12 -1.42
C ALA A 51 4.61 -19.05 -2.61
N MET A 52 4.90 -18.50 -3.79
CA MET A 52 5.20 -19.31 -4.97
C MET A 52 6.49 -20.11 -4.77
N LEU A 53 7.54 -19.52 -4.20
CA LEU A 53 8.79 -20.23 -3.91
C LEU A 53 8.59 -21.39 -2.92
N ILE A 54 7.84 -21.16 -1.84
CA ILE A 54 7.47 -22.20 -0.87
C ILE A 54 6.69 -23.33 -1.56
N ARG A 55 5.78 -22.97 -2.46
CA ARG A 55 4.94 -23.95 -3.19
C ARG A 55 5.72 -24.72 -4.25
N LEU A 56 6.73 -24.10 -4.87
CA LEU A 56 7.64 -24.75 -5.80
C LEU A 56 8.51 -25.78 -5.10
N GLU A 57 9.02 -25.49 -3.90
CA GLU A 57 9.76 -26.46 -3.09
C GLU A 57 8.88 -27.68 -2.74
N LEU A 58 7.60 -27.46 -2.40
CA LEU A 58 6.65 -28.54 -2.11
C LEU A 58 6.18 -29.33 -3.36
N PHE A 59 6.50 -28.88 -4.57
CA PHE A 59 6.03 -29.52 -5.80
C PHE A 59 6.80 -30.81 -6.14
N SER A 60 8.06 -30.91 -5.71
CA SER A 60 8.90 -32.11 -5.87
C SER A 60 9.08 -32.81 -4.51
N SER A 61 8.91 -34.14 -4.45
CA SER A 61 9.21 -34.92 -3.24
C SER A 61 10.71 -35.17 -3.12
N GLY A 62 11.48 -34.12 -2.81
CA GLY A 62 12.93 -34.17 -2.63
C GLY A 62 13.52 -32.80 -2.28
N LYS A 63 14.69 -32.78 -1.60
CA LYS A 63 15.47 -31.56 -1.33
C LYS A 63 16.06 -31.08 -2.66
N ASP A 64 15.41 -30.13 -3.33
CA ASP A 64 15.76 -29.79 -4.72
C ASP A 64 16.29 -28.35 -4.84
N ILE A 65 15.72 -27.37 -4.11
CA ILE A 65 16.04 -25.94 -4.33
C ILE A 65 16.41 -25.19 -3.03
N ILE A 66 15.80 -25.52 -1.88
CA ILE A 66 15.93 -24.73 -0.64
C ILE A 66 16.27 -25.62 0.57
N ASP A 67 17.25 -25.23 1.40
CA ASP A 67 17.54 -25.96 2.64
C ASP A 67 16.39 -25.81 3.68
N ALA A 68 16.25 -26.80 4.56
CA ALA A 68 15.20 -26.81 5.59
C ALA A 68 15.22 -25.56 6.49
N GLY A 69 16.40 -24.99 6.75
CA GLY A 69 16.51 -23.71 7.47
C GLY A 69 15.89 -22.54 6.70
N ALA A 70 16.23 -22.43 5.41
CA ALA A 70 15.74 -21.37 4.54
C ALA A 70 14.23 -21.47 4.28
N TYR A 71 13.67 -22.69 4.19
CA TYR A 71 12.23 -22.90 4.05
C TYR A 71 11.43 -22.32 5.23
N ASN A 72 11.81 -22.68 6.47
CA ASN A 72 11.14 -22.21 7.69
C ASN A 72 11.22 -20.68 7.85
N GLN A 73 12.34 -20.10 7.42
CA GLN A 73 12.55 -18.65 7.39
C GLN A 73 11.66 -17.97 6.36
N MET A 74 11.62 -18.46 5.12
CA MET A 74 10.76 -17.91 4.06
C MET A 74 9.28 -17.99 4.44
N MET A 75 8.84 -19.08 5.07
CA MET A 75 7.46 -19.22 5.54
C MET A 75 7.11 -18.18 6.62
N THR A 76 8.02 -17.95 7.55
CA THR A 76 7.84 -16.94 8.62
C THR A 76 7.79 -15.53 8.04
N LEU A 77 8.69 -15.21 7.11
CA LEU A 77 8.75 -13.91 6.45
C LEU A 77 7.52 -13.65 5.57
N HIS A 78 7.09 -14.65 4.80
CA HIS A 78 5.86 -14.58 4.02
C HIS A 78 4.66 -14.23 4.92
N GLY A 79 4.47 -14.96 6.02
CA GLY A 79 3.40 -14.73 6.97
C GLY A 79 3.45 -13.33 7.60
N ALA A 80 4.63 -12.89 8.04
CA ALA A 80 4.80 -11.57 8.65
C ALA A 80 4.46 -10.44 7.67
N ILE A 81 4.96 -10.50 6.43
CA ILE A 81 4.69 -9.48 5.40
C ILE A 81 3.19 -9.45 5.06
N MET A 82 2.56 -10.61 4.87
CA MET A 82 1.14 -10.68 4.53
C MET A 82 0.26 -10.15 5.68
N VAL A 83 0.54 -10.48 6.93
CA VAL A 83 -0.28 -9.99 8.05
C VAL A 83 -0.09 -8.49 8.24
N PHE A 84 1.14 -8.02 8.41
CA PHE A 84 1.41 -6.65 8.84
C PHE A 84 1.37 -5.61 7.72
N MET A 85 1.77 -5.97 6.50
CA MET A 85 1.82 -5.02 5.38
C MET A 85 0.65 -5.16 4.41
N VAL A 86 -0.09 -6.28 4.44
CA VAL A 86 -1.21 -6.51 3.51
C VAL A 86 -2.54 -6.57 4.26
N ILE A 87 -2.73 -7.46 5.23
CA ILE A 87 -4.04 -7.71 5.85
C ILE A 87 -4.45 -6.56 6.76
N ILE A 88 -3.59 -6.20 7.72
CA ILE A 88 -3.88 -5.16 8.72
C ILE A 88 -4.18 -3.80 8.07
N PRO A 89 -3.38 -3.29 7.12
CA PRO A 89 -3.66 -2.02 6.48
C PRO A 89 -4.54 -2.14 5.24
N GLY A 90 -4.61 -3.29 4.56
CA GLY A 90 -5.24 -3.42 3.26
C GLY A 90 -6.70 -3.02 3.26
N ILE A 91 -7.53 -3.74 4.03
CA ILE A 91 -8.96 -3.49 4.09
C ILE A 91 -9.26 -2.19 4.86
N PRO A 92 -8.73 -1.98 6.09
CA PRO A 92 -9.10 -0.82 6.89
C PRO A 92 -8.52 0.50 6.36
N ALA A 93 -7.29 0.53 5.83
CA ALA A 93 -6.70 1.79 5.37
C ALA A 93 -7.20 2.18 3.98
N PHE A 94 -7.48 1.23 3.08
CA PHE A 94 -8.10 1.56 1.79
C PHE A 94 -9.58 1.93 1.97
N LEU A 95 -10.39 1.03 2.52
CA LEU A 95 -11.83 1.27 2.66
C LEU A 95 -12.12 2.36 3.69
N GLY A 96 -11.33 2.45 4.77
CA GLY A 96 -11.48 3.50 5.76
C GLY A 96 -11.18 4.90 5.22
N ASN A 97 -10.23 5.03 4.29
CA ASN A 97 -9.94 6.30 3.66
C ASN A 97 -10.89 6.62 2.50
N PHE A 98 -11.35 5.63 1.75
CA PHE A 98 -12.24 5.87 0.61
C PHE A 98 -13.72 5.92 0.97
N ILE A 99 -14.20 4.87 1.62
CA ILE A 99 -15.63 4.58 1.77
C ILE A 99 -16.22 5.30 2.97
N LEU A 100 -15.46 5.38 4.06
CA LEU A 100 -15.92 5.89 5.36
C LEU A 100 -16.37 7.37 5.30
N PRO A 101 -15.59 8.31 4.72
CA PRO A 101 -16.04 9.71 4.59
C PRO A 101 -17.25 9.86 3.66
N ILE A 102 -17.31 9.05 2.61
CA ILE A 102 -18.40 9.07 1.62
C ILE A 102 -19.72 8.61 2.26
N HIS A 103 -19.70 7.55 3.07
CA HIS A 103 -20.90 7.03 3.74
C HIS A 103 -21.41 7.98 4.83
N LEU A 104 -20.51 8.71 5.48
CA LEU A 104 -20.85 9.72 6.49
C LEU A 104 -21.26 11.07 5.88
N GLY A 105 -21.17 11.23 4.55
CA GLY A 105 -21.41 12.51 3.88
C GLY A 105 -20.40 13.61 4.27
N ALA A 106 -19.26 13.22 4.84
CA ALA A 106 -18.22 14.14 5.29
C ALA A 106 -17.34 14.57 4.11
N LYS A 107 -16.84 15.82 4.17
CA LYS A 107 -15.91 16.34 3.16
C LYS A 107 -14.54 15.64 3.19
N ASP A 108 -14.10 15.18 4.37
CA ASP A 108 -12.80 14.55 4.59
C ASP A 108 -12.79 13.74 5.91
N VAL A 109 -11.69 13.04 6.20
CA VAL A 109 -11.45 12.37 7.49
C VAL A 109 -11.28 13.40 8.62
N ALA A 110 -11.61 13.02 9.86
CA ALA A 110 -11.55 13.92 11.03
C ALA A 110 -10.17 14.56 11.26
N PHE A 111 -9.08 13.85 10.93
CA PHE A 111 -7.71 14.33 11.06
C PHE A 111 -6.87 14.01 9.81
N PRO A 112 -6.91 14.85 8.76
CA PRO A 112 -6.22 14.58 7.49
C PRO A 112 -4.70 14.43 7.63
N ARG A 113 -4.07 15.22 8.50
CA ARG A 113 -2.61 15.15 8.76
C ARG A 113 -2.18 13.86 9.45
N VAL A 114 -3.00 13.35 10.37
CA VAL A 114 -2.71 12.11 11.11
C VAL A 114 -2.82 10.91 10.18
N ASN A 115 -3.80 10.91 9.27
CA ASN A 115 -3.95 9.87 8.27
C ASN A 115 -2.73 9.76 7.32
N LEU A 116 -2.21 10.90 6.87
CA LEU A 116 -0.96 10.94 6.10
C LEU A 116 0.22 10.42 6.92
N MET A 117 0.32 10.79 8.20
CA MET A 117 1.35 10.24 9.11
C MET A 117 1.24 8.71 9.25
N SER A 118 0.03 8.16 9.36
CA SER A 118 -0.18 6.71 9.38
C SER A 118 0.34 6.03 8.13
N TRP A 119 0.27 6.68 6.96
CA TRP A 119 0.83 6.12 5.72
C TRP A 119 2.36 6.12 5.77
N TYR A 120 2.98 7.19 6.26
CA TYR A 120 4.42 7.23 6.49
C TYR A 120 4.89 6.16 7.50
N CYS A 121 4.14 5.92 8.57
CA CYS A 121 4.44 4.82 9.50
C CYS A 121 4.42 3.46 8.81
N LEU A 122 3.46 3.24 7.91
CA LEU A 122 3.40 2.01 7.11
C LEU A 122 4.63 1.89 6.20
N VAL A 123 5.00 2.97 5.49
CA VAL A 123 6.18 2.99 4.61
C VAL A 123 7.46 2.73 5.40
N ILE A 124 7.62 3.32 6.59
CA ILE A 124 8.76 3.06 7.47
C ILE A 124 8.77 1.59 7.91
N GLY A 125 7.63 1.05 8.34
CA GLY A 125 7.51 -0.37 8.70
C GLY A 125 7.88 -1.30 7.55
N ALA A 126 7.42 -0.97 6.34
CA ALA A 126 7.76 -1.62 5.08
C ALA A 126 9.27 -1.61 4.79
N VAL A 127 9.93 -0.46 4.94
CA VAL A 127 11.39 -0.34 4.78
C VAL A 127 12.11 -1.18 5.83
N VAL A 128 11.67 -1.16 7.08
CA VAL A 128 12.25 -2.00 8.15
C VAL A 128 12.11 -3.47 7.80
N SER A 129 10.94 -3.93 7.36
CA SER A 129 10.72 -5.30 6.89
C SER A 129 11.62 -5.67 5.70
N LEU A 130 11.85 -4.76 4.75
CA LEU A 130 12.78 -4.95 3.63
C LEU A 130 14.24 -5.01 4.10
N THR A 131 14.66 -4.19 5.07
CA THR A 131 16.02 -4.29 5.63
C THR A 131 16.22 -5.58 6.43
N ALA A 132 15.16 -6.07 7.06
CA ALA A 132 15.12 -7.38 7.70
C ALA A 132 15.11 -8.53 6.69
N LEU A 133 14.97 -8.27 5.39
CA LEU A 133 15.22 -9.23 4.31
C LEU A 133 16.66 -9.14 3.79
N LEU A 134 17.25 -7.92 3.75
CA LEU A 134 18.61 -7.68 3.23
C LEU A 134 19.74 -8.02 4.20
N LYS A 135 19.48 -8.00 5.51
CA LYS A 135 20.47 -8.35 6.55
C LYS A 135 20.61 -9.87 6.79
N TRP A 136 20.18 -10.67 5.83
CA TRP A 136 20.28 -12.13 5.86
C TRP A 136 21.01 -12.63 4.63
#